data_AF-A0A2C0Z747-F1
#
_entry.id   AF-A0A2C0Z747-F1
#
_cell.length_a   1.000
_cell.length_b   1.000
_cell.length_c   1.000
_cell.angle_alpha   90.00
_cell.angle_beta   90.00
_cell.angle_gamma   90.00
#
_symmetry.space_group_name_H-M   'P 1'
#
loop_
_entity.id
_entity.type
_entity.pdbx_description
1 polymer ?
#
loop_
_entity_poly.entity_id
_entity_poly.type
_entity_poly.pdbx_seq_one_letter_code
_entity_poly.pdbx_strand_id
1 'polypeptide(L)'
;MNKAFFIAILSLTLFFSSELTYATTDETVHCPISFHIEIQDWDTVNKILPKYSFFTVIDVESGKSFDVQRRAGSRHADVQPLTREDTKIMKEIYDGSWSWKRRAVLILAHDNLIPASMHGMPHGGGSLPNGFHGHFCIHFLGSTTHRTGKSDLGHHLMILKAAGRIDEYMNNLSPSQLLNVILVTIKNGDKGLVKKIGISDQKEFKKELKKIEKIEAIQWTSPQTKESEKYSFATEIPVEVNLFLKNIGRIRTTLSFTLVRTSPLSPWKVNIDPLLTAIN
;
A
#
# COMPACT_ATOMS: atom_id res chain seq x y z
N MET A 1 -17.95 39.64 83.46
CA MET A 1 -19.31 39.98 83.01
C MET A 1 -19.26 40.27 81.52
N ASN A 2 -20.09 39.53 80.79
CA ASN A 2 -20.18 39.42 79.34
C ASN A 2 -20.26 40.76 78.59
N LYS A 3 -19.70 40.81 77.38
CA LYS A 3 -20.37 41.35 76.20
C LYS A 3 -19.73 40.77 74.93
N ALA A 4 -20.61 40.22 74.10
CA ALA A 4 -20.33 39.28 73.03
C ALA A 4 -19.78 39.96 71.77
N PHE A 5 -18.86 39.27 71.09
CA PHE A 5 -18.43 39.58 69.74
C PHE A 5 -19.44 38.99 68.75
N PHE A 6 -20.11 39.83 67.97
CA PHE A 6 -20.92 39.40 66.83
C PHE A 6 -19.99 39.19 65.62
N ILE A 7 -19.77 37.94 65.24
CA ILE A 7 -19.14 37.57 63.97
C ILE A 7 -20.26 37.21 63.01
N ALA A 8 -20.51 38.05 62.01
CA ALA A 8 -21.37 37.72 60.88
C ALA A 8 -20.50 37.07 59.79
N ILE A 9 -20.49 35.74 59.72
CA ILE A 9 -19.94 35.00 58.57
C ILE A 9 -21.06 34.85 57.55
N LEU A 10 -20.94 35.60 56.46
CA LEU A 10 -21.80 35.49 55.28
C LEU A 10 -21.46 34.19 54.54
N SER A 11 -22.25 33.13 54.75
CA SER A 11 -22.11 31.88 53.99
C SER A 11 -22.70 32.05 52.59
N LEU A 12 -21.84 32.28 51.60
CA LEU A 12 -22.21 32.28 50.19
C LEU A 12 -22.38 30.83 49.72
N THR A 13 -23.59 30.29 49.80
CA THR A 13 -23.92 28.99 49.19
C THR A 13 -24.10 29.17 47.68
N LEU A 14 -23.05 28.86 46.92
CA LEU A 14 -23.14 28.67 45.47
C LEU A 14 -23.93 27.39 45.19
N PHE A 15 -25.21 27.53 44.86
CA PHE A 15 -25.99 26.45 44.27
C PHE A 15 -25.45 26.20 42.85
N PHE A 16 -24.57 25.22 42.71
CA PHE A 16 -24.27 24.63 41.41
C PHE A 16 -25.49 23.80 40.98
N SER A 17 -26.27 24.33 40.04
CA SER A 17 -27.24 23.55 39.28
C SER A 17 -26.48 22.58 38.39
N SER A 18 -26.19 21.37 38.88
CA SER A 18 -25.74 20.28 38.03
C SER A 18 -26.93 19.78 37.23
N GLU A 19 -27.12 20.28 36.02
CA GLU A 19 -27.95 19.58 35.04
C GLU A 19 -27.27 18.25 34.75
N LEU A 20 -27.87 17.15 35.22
CA LEU A 20 -27.49 15.81 34.77
C LEU A 20 -27.83 15.72 33.29
N THR A 21 -26.83 15.90 32.43
CA THR A 21 -26.92 15.53 31.03
C THR A 21 -26.96 14.01 30.96
N TYR A 22 -28.16 13.44 30.85
CA TYR A 22 -28.30 12.03 30.52
C TYR A 22 -27.85 11.83 29.07
N ALA A 23 -26.89 10.92 28.86
CA ALA A 23 -26.57 10.45 27.52
C ALA A 23 -27.82 9.76 26.95
N THR A 24 -28.41 10.35 25.92
CA THR A 24 -29.42 9.70 25.09
C THR A 24 -28.84 8.36 24.62
N THR A 25 -29.59 7.28 24.81
CA THR A 25 -29.23 5.94 24.36
C THR A 25 -28.81 5.97 22.90
N ASP A 26 -27.60 5.48 22.65
CA ASP A 26 -26.94 5.35 21.36
C ASP A 26 -27.92 4.77 20.31
N GLU A 27 -28.48 5.63 19.46
CA GLU A 27 -29.07 5.17 18.21
C GLU A 27 -27.91 4.61 17.40
N THR A 28 -27.86 3.28 17.25
CA THR A 28 -26.86 2.64 16.41
C THR A 28 -26.96 3.24 15.02
N VAL A 29 -26.04 4.14 14.68
CA VAL A 29 -25.90 4.64 13.32
C VAL A 29 -25.58 3.42 12.49
N HIS A 30 -26.59 2.89 11.79
CA HIS A 30 -26.44 1.74 10.94
C HIS A 30 -25.62 2.19 9.75
N CYS A 31 -24.29 2.12 9.87
CA CYS A 31 -23.40 2.36 8.74
C CYS A 31 -23.70 1.27 7.71
N PRO A 32 -24.11 1.62 6.48
CA PRO A 32 -24.40 0.62 5.45
C PRO A 32 -23.14 -0.11 4.97
N ILE A 33 -21.95 0.37 5.37
CA ILE A 33 -20.66 -0.23 5.04
C ILE A 33 -20.16 -1.02 6.24
N SER A 34 -19.95 -2.32 6.04
CA SER A 34 -19.15 -3.11 6.96
C SER A 34 -17.70 -2.64 6.83
N PHE A 35 -17.15 -2.02 7.87
CA PHE A 35 -15.71 -1.68 7.92
C PHE A 35 -14.81 -2.94 8.06
N HIS A 36 -15.39 -4.13 7.91
CA HIS A 36 -14.65 -5.38 7.88
C HIS A 36 -13.92 -5.51 6.53
N ILE A 37 -12.60 -5.56 6.59
CA ILE A 37 -11.73 -5.73 5.44
C ILE A 37 -11.32 -7.20 5.38
N GLU A 38 -11.82 -7.94 4.40
CA GLU A 38 -11.55 -9.37 4.26
C GLU A 38 -10.86 -9.67 2.93
N ILE A 39 -9.70 -10.32 2.98
CA ILE A 39 -9.01 -10.77 1.77
C ILE A 39 -9.81 -11.92 1.15
N GLN A 40 -10.21 -11.74 -0.10
CA GLN A 40 -10.90 -12.77 -0.86
C GLN A 40 -10.05 -13.23 -2.06
N ASP A 41 -10.12 -14.51 -2.36
CA ASP A 41 -9.49 -15.09 -3.54
C ASP A 41 -10.22 -14.68 -4.83
N TRP A 42 -9.50 -14.73 -5.94
CA TRP A 42 -10.02 -14.35 -7.24
C TRP A 42 -11.25 -15.17 -7.67
N ASP A 43 -11.31 -16.46 -7.36
CA ASP A 43 -12.44 -17.31 -7.78
C ASP A 43 -13.73 -16.93 -7.05
N THR A 44 -13.62 -16.53 -5.78
CA THR A 44 -14.72 -15.97 -4.99
C THR A 44 -15.10 -14.58 -5.52
N VAL A 45 -14.13 -13.68 -5.68
CA VAL A 45 -14.39 -12.31 -6.19
C VAL A 45 -14.99 -12.33 -7.60
N ASN A 46 -14.58 -13.26 -8.45
CA ASN A 46 -15.09 -13.40 -9.81
C ASN A 46 -16.60 -13.69 -9.84
N LYS A 47 -17.14 -14.33 -8.79
CA LYS A 47 -18.57 -14.56 -8.62
C LYS A 47 -19.29 -13.32 -8.07
N ILE A 48 -18.65 -12.60 -7.14
CA ILE A 48 -19.21 -11.38 -6.51
C ILE A 48 -19.27 -10.21 -7.51
N LEU A 49 -18.25 -10.08 -8.34
CA LEU A 49 -18.11 -9.00 -9.30
C LEU A 49 -18.21 -9.54 -10.73
N PRO A 50 -19.36 -10.06 -11.20
CA PRO A 50 -19.47 -10.65 -12.52
C PRO A 50 -19.15 -9.65 -13.64
N LYS A 51 -18.91 -10.13 -14.87
CA LYS A 51 -18.70 -9.23 -16.02
C LYS A 51 -19.89 -8.28 -16.16
N TYR A 52 -19.59 -7.03 -16.48
CA TYR A 52 -20.51 -5.88 -16.59
C TYR A 52 -21.08 -5.36 -15.27
N SER A 53 -20.66 -5.90 -14.12
CA SER A 53 -20.95 -5.30 -12.81
C SER A 53 -20.28 -3.94 -12.65
N PHE A 54 -20.88 -3.13 -11.77
CA PHE A 54 -20.40 -1.82 -11.38
C PHE A 54 -20.02 -1.84 -9.90
N PHE A 55 -18.94 -1.15 -9.56
CA PHE A 55 -18.46 -1.04 -8.18
C PHE A 55 -17.52 0.14 -8.03
N THR A 56 -17.27 0.52 -6.78
CA THR A 56 -16.39 1.64 -6.44
C THR A 56 -15.00 1.14 -6.08
N VAL A 57 -13.98 1.81 -6.62
CA VAL A 57 -12.58 1.61 -6.26
C VAL A 57 -12.15 2.73 -5.33
N ILE A 58 -11.57 2.39 -4.18
CA ILE A 58 -11.05 3.35 -3.19
C ILE A 58 -9.53 3.18 -3.11
N ASP A 59 -8.77 4.22 -3.43
CA ASP A 59 -7.32 4.21 -3.31
C ASP A 59 -6.88 4.42 -1.85
N VAL A 60 -6.11 3.46 -1.32
CA VAL A 60 -5.76 3.43 0.11
C VAL A 60 -4.88 4.61 0.53
N GLU A 61 -4.00 5.10 -0.36
CA GLU A 61 -3.06 6.16 0.04
C GLU A 61 -3.66 7.56 -0.10
N SER A 62 -4.45 7.81 -1.15
CA SER A 62 -5.04 9.13 -1.40
C SER A 62 -6.44 9.30 -0.79
N GLY A 63 -7.11 8.20 -0.45
CA GLY A 63 -8.51 8.19 0.00
C GLY A 63 -9.52 8.53 -1.10
N LYS A 64 -9.08 8.79 -2.33
CA LYS A 64 -9.96 9.09 -3.46
C LYS A 64 -10.67 7.83 -3.93
N SER A 65 -11.92 7.99 -4.34
CA SER A 65 -12.75 6.92 -4.88
C SER A 65 -13.30 7.28 -6.24
N PHE A 66 -13.51 6.26 -7.08
CA PHE A 66 -14.11 6.42 -8.40
C PHE A 66 -14.84 5.13 -8.80
N ASP A 67 -15.86 5.27 -9.64
CA ASP A 67 -16.69 4.15 -10.06
C ASP A 67 -16.15 3.51 -11.35
N VAL A 68 -16.29 2.20 -11.43
CA VAL A 68 -15.84 1.40 -12.57
C VAL A 68 -16.90 0.41 -13.00
N GLN A 69 -16.76 -0.05 -14.25
CA GLN A 69 -17.43 -1.24 -14.75
C GLN A 69 -16.39 -2.33 -15.00
N ARG A 70 -16.66 -3.56 -14.56
CA ARG A 70 -15.90 -4.73 -15.02
C ARG A 70 -16.30 -5.05 -16.46
N ARG A 71 -15.35 -5.00 -17.38
CA ARG A 71 -15.57 -5.32 -18.80
C ARG A 71 -15.30 -6.80 -19.11
N ALA A 72 -14.19 -7.33 -18.60
CA ALA A 72 -13.70 -8.64 -18.96
C ALA A 72 -12.84 -9.27 -17.84
N GLY A 73 -11.81 -10.03 -18.22
CA GLY A 73 -10.89 -10.69 -17.32
C GLY A 73 -11.34 -12.08 -16.88
N SER A 74 -10.43 -13.06 -17.01
CA SER A 74 -10.61 -14.45 -16.54
C SER A 74 -9.68 -14.79 -15.37
N ARG A 75 -8.58 -14.05 -15.20
CA ARG A 75 -7.53 -14.29 -14.19
C ARG A 75 -7.39 -13.16 -13.17
N HIS A 76 -8.08 -12.05 -13.44
CA HIS A 76 -8.22 -10.83 -12.66
C HIS A 76 -9.34 -10.00 -13.32
N ALA A 77 -9.71 -8.86 -12.74
CA ALA A 77 -10.76 -8.02 -13.32
C ALA A 77 -10.16 -7.03 -14.32
N ASP A 78 -10.59 -7.11 -15.58
CA ASP A 78 -10.36 -6.06 -16.58
C ASP A 78 -11.48 -5.04 -16.45
N VAL A 79 -11.17 -3.83 -15.99
CA VAL A 79 -12.17 -2.80 -15.63
C VAL A 79 -11.90 -1.47 -16.32
N GLN A 80 -12.93 -0.65 -16.45
CA GLN A 80 -12.82 0.68 -17.05
C GLN A 80 -13.57 1.70 -16.18
N PRO A 81 -13.07 2.94 -16.03
CA PRO A 81 -13.81 3.99 -15.32
C PRO A 81 -15.21 4.18 -15.90
N LEU A 82 -16.21 4.49 -15.08
CA LEU A 82 -17.59 4.58 -15.55
C LEU A 82 -17.80 5.87 -16.36
N THR A 83 -17.30 7.00 -15.86
CA THR A 83 -17.47 8.33 -16.46
C THR A 83 -16.14 9.04 -16.74
N ARG A 84 -16.21 10.22 -17.37
CA ARG A 84 -15.05 11.11 -17.55
C ARG A 84 -14.51 11.67 -16.24
N GLU A 85 -15.37 11.87 -15.25
CA GLU A 85 -14.94 12.33 -13.93
C GLU A 85 -14.20 11.21 -13.19
N ASP A 86 -14.68 9.96 -13.27
CA ASP A 86 -13.97 8.79 -12.71
C ASP A 86 -12.58 8.64 -13.33
N THR A 87 -12.48 8.79 -14.66
CA THR A 87 -11.20 8.79 -15.36
C THR A 87 -10.28 9.90 -14.86
N LYS A 88 -10.80 11.10 -14.59
CA LYS A 88 -10.02 12.22 -14.08
C LYS A 88 -9.54 11.94 -12.65
N ILE A 89 -10.39 11.44 -11.76
CA ILE A 89 -10.02 11.04 -10.40
C ILE A 89 -8.92 9.99 -10.45
N MET A 90 -9.10 8.94 -11.26
CA MET A 90 -8.08 7.90 -11.46
C MET A 90 -6.76 8.50 -11.97
N LYS A 91 -6.80 9.44 -12.92
CA LYS A 91 -5.60 10.11 -13.43
C LYS A 91 -4.90 10.95 -12.35
N GLU A 92 -5.65 11.61 -11.48
CA GLU A 92 -5.10 12.35 -10.34
C GLU A 92 -4.44 11.43 -9.30
N ILE A 93 -4.97 10.22 -9.08
CA ILE A 93 -4.34 9.20 -8.21
C ILE A 93 -2.94 8.81 -8.74
N TYR A 94 -2.71 8.93 -10.05
CA TYR A 94 -1.42 8.69 -10.68
C TYR A 94 -0.68 9.99 -11.06
N ASP A 95 -0.87 11.07 -10.29
CA ASP A 95 -0.14 12.34 -10.45
C ASP A 95 -0.26 12.93 -11.87
N GLY A 96 -1.40 12.74 -12.52
CA GLY A 96 -1.69 13.27 -13.85
C GLY A 96 -1.17 12.43 -15.02
N SER A 97 -0.52 11.29 -14.78
CA SER A 97 0.08 10.45 -15.83
C SER A 97 -0.25 8.97 -15.66
N TRP A 98 -0.57 8.28 -16.75
CA TRP A 98 -0.85 6.84 -16.68
C TRP A 98 0.40 6.03 -16.31
N SER A 99 0.23 5.03 -15.45
CA SER A 99 1.35 4.29 -14.89
C SER A 99 1.05 2.81 -14.70
N TRP A 100 2.07 1.97 -14.87
CA TRP A 100 2.02 0.56 -14.46
C TRP A 100 2.30 0.38 -12.96
N LYS A 101 2.60 1.45 -12.20
CA LYS A 101 2.79 1.35 -10.75
C LYS A 101 1.55 0.75 -10.11
N ARG A 102 1.75 -0.25 -9.25
CA ARG A 102 0.69 -0.92 -8.51
C ARG A 102 0.30 -0.05 -7.33
N ARG A 103 -0.99 0.05 -7.09
CA ARG A 103 -1.55 0.75 -5.93
C ARG A 103 -2.40 -0.20 -5.12
N ALA A 104 -2.41 0.01 -3.80
CA ALA A 104 -3.29 -0.69 -2.88
C ALA A 104 -4.67 -0.03 -2.93
N VAL A 105 -5.70 -0.84 -3.16
CA VAL A 105 -7.08 -0.33 -3.27
C VAL A 105 -8.03 -1.22 -2.48
N LEU A 106 -9.14 -0.64 -2.05
CA LEU A 106 -10.30 -1.36 -1.54
C LEU A 106 -11.40 -1.29 -2.59
N ILE A 107 -12.04 -2.43 -2.84
CA ILE A 107 -13.20 -2.51 -3.72
C ILE A 107 -14.44 -2.53 -2.84
N LEU A 108 -15.26 -1.49 -2.95
CA LEU A 108 -16.55 -1.44 -2.29
C LEU A 108 -17.58 -2.09 -3.22
N ALA A 109 -18.02 -3.28 -2.83
CA ALA A 109 -19.00 -4.07 -3.54
C ALA A 109 -20.14 -4.43 -2.58
N HIS A 110 -21.30 -3.78 -2.77
CA HIS A 110 -22.39 -3.78 -1.80
C HIS A 110 -21.91 -3.22 -0.44
N ASP A 111 -21.91 -4.04 0.60
CA ASP A 111 -21.49 -3.74 1.97
C ASP A 111 -20.05 -4.21 2.28
N ASN A 112 -19.37 -4.87 1.34
CA ASN A 112 -18.06 -5.47 1.54
C ASN A 112 -16.92 -4.58 1.02
N LEU A 113 -15.83 -4.51 1.80
CA LEU A 113 -14.57 -3.90 1.40
C LEU A 113 -13.54 -5.00 1.10
N ILE A 114 -13.25 -5.20 -0.19
CA ILE A 114 -12.35 -6.26 -0.65
C ILE A 114 -10.97 -5.66 -0.97
N PRO A 115 -9.89 -6.05 -0.27
CA PRO A 115 -8.52 -5.68 -0.61
C PRO A 115 -8.12 -6.15 -1.99
N ALA A 116 -7.59 -5.24 -2.78
CA ALA A 116 -7.12 -5.51 -4.12
C ALA A 116 -5.90 -4.65 -4.46
N SER A 117 -5.40 -4.84 -5.67
CA SER A 117 -4.37 -3.98 -6.24
C SER A 117 -4.69 -3.62 -7.67
N MET A 118 -4.60 -2.34 -8.01
CA MET A 118 -4.76 -1.85 -9.38
C MET A 118 -3.46 -1.31 -9.96
N HIS A 119 -3.40 -1.15 -11.27
CA HIS A 119 -2.47 -0.23 -11.94
C HIS A 119 -3.24 0.76 -12.82
N GLY A 120 -2.60 1.85 -13.25
CA GLY A 120 -3.25 2.97 -13.93
C GLY A 120 -3.21 2.95 -15.45
N MET A 121 -2.33 2.13 -16.04
CA MET A 121 -2.10 2.16 -17.48
C MET A 121 -3.28 1.61 -18.30
N PRO A 122 -3.88 2.41 -19.21
CA PRO A 122 -4.86 1.91 -20.16
C PRO A 122 -4.23 0.90 -21.13
N HIS A 123 -4.89 -0.22 -21.33
CA HIS A 123 -4.49 -1.23 -22.30
C HIS A 123 -5.69 -2.05 -22.79
N GLY A 124 -5.48 -2.84 -23.85
CA GLY A 124 -6.54 -3.61 -24.49
C GLY A 124 -7.68 -2.73 -25.02
N GLY A 125 -8.86 -3.32 -25.20
CA GLY A 125 -10.05 -2.60 -25.65
C GLY A 125 -10.88 -2.02 -24.50
N GLY A 126 -11.44 -0.83 -24.71
CA GLY A 126 -12.45 -0.18 -23.86
C GLY A 126 -13.77 -0.03 -24.61
N SER A 127 -14.89 0.11 -23.90
CA SER A 127 -16.22 0.20 -24.53
C SER A 127 -17.07 1.40 -24.12
N LEU A 128 -16.60 2.23 -23.19
CA LEU A 128 -17.34 3.40 -22.70
C LEU A 128 -16.72 4.72 -23.20
N PRO A 129 -17.52 5.77 -23.45
CA PRO A 129 -17.04 7.10 -23.81
C PRO A 129 -16.54 7.91 -22.59
N ASN A 130 -15.74 7.27 -21.74
CA ASN A 130 -15.24 7.78 -20.45
C ASN A 130 -13.91 8.56 -20.56
N GLY A 131 -13.34 8.71 -21.77
CA GLY A 131 -12.03 9.35 -21.95
C GLY A 131 -10.84 8.49 -21.51
N PHE A 132 -11.04 7.20 -21.25
CA PHE A 132 -10.02 6.22 -20.91
C PHE A 132 -9.90 5.17 -22.03
N HIS A 133 -8.78 5.17 -22.74
CA HIS A 133 -8.58 4.37 -23.95
C HIS A 133 -8.23 2.91 -23.66
N GLY A 134 -9.19 2.12 -23.16
CA GLY A 134 -8.98 0.70 -22.87
C GLY A 134 -9.65 0.26 -21.58
N HIS A 135 -9.00 -0.66 -20.89
CA HIS A 135 -9.27 -1.05 -19.52
C HIS A 135 -7.96 -1.02 -18.71
N PHE A 136 -8.08 -1.20 -17.40
CA PHE A 136 -6.98 -1.44 -16.49
C PHE A 136 -7.26 -2.68 -15.64
N CYS A 137 -6.23 -3.25 -15.02
CA CYS A 137 -6.37 -4.48 -14.24
C CYS A 137 -6.56 -4.16 -12.76
N ILE A 138 -7.49 -4.88 -12.12
CA ILE A 138 -7.57 -5.02 -10.68
C ILE A 138 -7.30 -6.49 -10.32
N HIS A 139 -6.25 -6.71 -9.54
CA HIS A 139 -5.80 -8.00 -9.04
C HIS A 139 -6.27 -8.22 -7.61
N PHE A 140 -6.73 -9.44 -7.34
CA PHE A 140 -7.11 -9.94 -6.03
C PHE A 140 -6.17 -11.07 -5.60
N LEU A 141 -6.36 -11.63 -4.40
CA LEU A 141 -5.54 -12.77 -3.98
C LEU A 141 -5.73 -13.94 -4.97
N GLY A 142 -4.64 -14.59 -5.38
CA GLY A 142 -4.70 -15.67 -6.38
C GLY A 142 -4.79 -15.21 -7.84
N SER A 143 -4.97 -13.91 -8.12
CA SER A 143 -4.94 -13.40 -9.49
C SER A 143 -3.58 -13.61 -10.17
N THR A 144 -3.59 -13.81 -11.49
CA THR A 144 -2.37 -13.95 -12.31
C THR A 144 -2.35 -12.97 -13.47
N THR A 145 -1.16 -12.62 -13.94
CA THR A 145 -1.01 -11.63 -15.03
C THR A 145 -1.29 -12.24 -16.41
N HIS A 146 -1.97 -11.48 -17.28
CA HIS A 146 -1.49 -11.16 -18.64
C HIS A 146 -0.51 -12.17 -19.25
N ARG A 147 0.73 -11.70 -19.30
CA ARG A 147 1.80 -12.23 -20.13
C ARG A 147 2.38 -13.55 -19.62
N THR A 148 2.42 -13.76 -18.30
CA THR A 148 3.17 -14.87 -17.71
C THR A 148 2.29 -15.95 -17.10
N GLY A 149 1.01 -15.65 -16.82
CA GLY A 149 0.14 -16.55 -16.07
C GLY A 149 0.61 -16.81 -14.64
N LYS A 150 1.52 -15.97 -14.11
CA LYS A 150 2.04 -16.06 -12.75
C LYS A 150 1.48 -14.93 -11.88
N SER A 151 1.47 -15.17 -10.57
CA SER A 151 1.27 -14.13 -9.56
C SER A 151 2.35 -13.04 -9.71
N ASP A 152 1.95 -11.79 -9.50
CA ASP A 152 2.83 -10.62 -9.51
C ASP A 152 3.08 -10.19 -8.05
N LEU A 153 4.34 -10.24 -7.62
CA LEU A 153 4.71 -9.88 -6.25
C LEU A 153 4.32 -8.43 -5.92
N GLY A 154 4.37 -7.51 -6.89
CA GLY A 154 3.95 -6.12 -6.68
C GLY A 154 2.47 -6.01 -6.33
N HIS A 155 1.60 -6.69 -7.09
CA HIS A 155 0.17 -6.78 -6.77
C HIS A 155 -0.07 -7.48 -5.43
N HIS A 156 0.64 -8.57 -5.14
CA HIS A 156 0.51 -9.28 -3.85
C HIS A 156 0.82 -8.37 -2.65
N LEU A 157 1.91 -7.60 -2.71
CA LEU A 157 2.27 -6.65 -1.65
C LEU A 157 1.21 -5.56 -1.48
N MET A 158 0.60 -5.08 -2.57
CA MET A 158 -0.45 -4.06 -2.51
C MET A 158 -1.77 -4.59 -1.98
N ILE A 159 -2.13 -5.85 -2.28
CA ILE A 159 -3.30 -6.52 -1.69
C ILE A 159 -3.10 -6.66 -0.17
N LEU A 160 -1.92 -7.11 0.27
CA LEU A 160 -1.61 -7.20 1.70
C LEU A 160 -1.56 -5.84 2.39
N LYS A 161 -1.08 -4.81 1.69
CA LYS A 161 -1.10 -3.42 2.17
C LYS A 161 -2.54 -2.92 2.35
N ALA A 162 -3.41 -3.14 1.37
CA ALA A 162 -4.83 -2.79 1.47
C ALA A 162 -5.54 -3.54 2.61
N ALA A 163 -5.14 -4.78 2.86
CA ALA A 163 -5.69 -5.61 3.93
C ALA A 163 -5.11 -5.31 5.34
N GLY A 164 -4.14 -4.41 5.47
CA GLY A 164 -3.47 -4.16 6.75
C GLY A 164 -2.55 -5.31 7.23
N ARG A 165 -2.21 -6.27 6.36
CA ARG A 165 -1.41 -7.47 6.69
C ARG A 165 0.03 -7.44 6.21
N ILE A 166 0.48 -6.31 5.66
CA ILE A 166 1.83 -6.19 5.09
C ILE A 166 2.95 -6.34 6.12
N ASP A 167 2.71 -5.93 7.37
CA ASP A 167 3.65 -6.10 8.48
C ASP A 167 3.93 -7.56 8.79
N GLU A 168 2.86 -8.30 9.03
CA GLU A 168 2.88 -9.72 9.34
C GLU A 168 3.64 -10.49 8.26
N TYR A 169 3.37 -10.18 6.98
CA TYR A 169 4.06 -10.79 5.86
C TYR A 169 5.56 -10.47 5.87
N MET A 170 5.95 -9.19 5.91
CA MET A 170 7.35 -8.79 5.80
C MET A 170 8.22 -9.23 7.00
N ASN A 171 7.63 -9.30 8.19
CA ASN A 171 8.34 -9.69 9.40
C ASN A 171 8.78 -11.16 9.41
N ASN A 172 8.11 -12.01 8.62
CA ASN A 172 8.37 -13.45 8.55
C ASN A 172 9.21 -13.85 7.32
N LEU A 173 9.71 -12.90 6.53
CA LEU A 173 10.50 -13.18 5.34
C LEU A 173 11.95 -13.54 5.66
N SER A 174 12.51 -14.45 4.87
CA SER A 174 13.95 -14.67 4.85
C SER A 174 14.70 -13.45 4.27
N PRO A 175 16.03 -13.34 4.48
CA PRO A 175 16.83 -12.27 3.89
C PRO A 175 16.66 -12.13 2.37
N SER A 176 16.77 -13.22 1.61
CA SER A 176 16.65 -13.17 0.15
C SER A 176 15.25 -12.75 -0.31
N GLN A 177 14.21 -13.21 0.38
CA GLN A 177 12.83 -12.82 0.12
C GLN A 177 12.59 -11.34 0.42
N LEU A 178 13.07 -10.85 1.56
CA LEU A 178 12.93 -9.44 1.94
C LEU A 178 13.70 -8.51 0.98
N LEU A 179 14.89 -8.92 0.53
CA LEU A 179 15.65 -8.20 -0.48
C LEU A 179 14.88 -8.11 -1.81
N ASN A 180 14.23 -9.20 -2.23
CA ASN A 180 13.38 -9.15 -3.41
C ASN A 180 12.18 -8.20 -3.21
N VAL A 181 11.55 -8.23 -2.02
CA VAL A 181 10.45 -7.33 -1.68
C VAL A 181 10.89 -5.87 -1.73
N ILE A 182 12.03 -5.49 -1.14
CA ILE A 182 12.47 -4.09 -1.17
C ILE A 182 12.73 -3.62 -2.62
N LEU A 183 13.35 -4.45 -3.47
CA LEU A 183 13.57 -4.14 -4.88
C LEU A 183 12.26 -3.97 -5.65
N VAL A 184 11.24 -4.79 -5.38
CA VAL A 184 9.88 -4.60 -5.92
C VAL A 184 9.26 -3.29 -5.43
N THR A 185 9.35 -2.97 -4.14
CA THR A 185 8.79 -1.72 -3.59
C THR A 185 9.45 -0.47 -4.18
N ILE A 186 10.77 -0.53 -4.41
CA ILE A 186 11.56 0.50 -5.09
C ILE A 186 11.08 0.65 -6.53
N LYS A 187 10.98 -0.46 -7.27
CA LYS A 187 10.45 -0.46 -8.64
C LYS A 187 9.04 0.13 -8.73
N ASN A 188 8.22 -0.13 -7.71
CA ASN A 188 6.87 0.36 -7.63
C ASN A 188 6.79 1.84 -7.20
N GLY A 189 7.87 2.40 -6.63
CA GLY A 189 7.91 3.75 -6.09
C GLY A 189 7.22 3.92 -4.74
N ASP A 190 6.99 2.83 -3.99
CA ASP A 190 6.32 2.88 -2.68
C ASP A 190 7.31 3.26 -1.57
N LYS A 191 7.47 4.58 -1.37
CA LYS A 191 8.36 5.13 -0.34
C LYS A 191 7.99 4.71 1.08
N GLY A 192 6.71 4.44 1.34
CA GLY A 192 6.23 4.02 2.65
C GLY A 192 6.77 2.64 3.00
N LEU A 193 6.65 1.68 2.09
CA LEU A 193 7.21 0.34 2.27
C LEU A 193 8.74 0.34 2.27
N VAL A 194 9.39 1.12 1.40
CA VAL A 194 10.86 1.22 1.41
C VAL A 194 11.38 1.72 2.75
N LYS A 195 10.75 2.74 3.36
CA LYS A 195 11.14 3.22 4.70
C LYS A 195 10.95 2.20 5.81
N LYS A 196 10.03 1.25 5.61
CA LYS A 196 9.65 0.29 6.61
C LYS A 196 10.66 -0.85 6.76
N ILE A 197 11.26 -1.26 5.65
CA ILE A 197 12.21 -2.40 5.60
C ILE A 197 13.63 -1.99 5.23
N GLY A 198 13.82 -0.79 4.67
CA GLY A 198 15.13 -0.25 4.32
C GLY A 198 15.79 0.54 5.45
N ILE A 199 17.11 0.47 5.53
CA ILE A 199 17.98 1.29 6.38
C ILE A 199 19.12 1.87 5.54
N SER A 200 19.81 2.86 6.08
CA SER A 200 20.94 3.55 5.45
C SER A 200 21.82 4.12 6.55
N ASP A 201 23.13 4.09 6.35
CA ASP A 201 24.12 4.70 7.25
C ASP A 201 24.25 6.21 7.01
N GLN A 202 23.57 6.75 6.00
CA GLN A 202 23.57 8.18 5.71
C GLN A 202 22.68 8.95 6.69
N LYS A 203 23.21 10.08 7.18
CA LYS A 203 22.55 10.95 8.17
C LYS A 203 21.13 11.39 7.78
N GLU A 204 20.83 11.48 6.49
CA GLU A 204 19.57 12.00 5.94
C GLU A 204 18.84 10.98 5.05
N PHE A 205 18.49 9.81 5.60
CA PHE A 205 17.79 8.74 4.86
C PHE A 205 16.59 9.23 4.03
N LYS A 206 15.77 10.14 4.57
CA LYS A 206 14.61 10.71 3.84
C LYS A 206 15.03 11.50 2.58
N LYS A 207 16.14 12.21 2.63
CA LYS A 207 16.68 12.97 1.48
C LYS A 207 17.22 12.01 0.43
N GLU A 208 17.91 10.97 0.87
CA GLU A 208 18.49 9.94 0.00
C GLU A 208 17.43 9.14 -0.75
N LEU A 209 16.28 8.85 -0.12
CA LEU A 209 15.16 8.19 -0.79
C LEU A 209 14.62 8.97 -2.00
N LYS A 210 14.85 10.29 -2.11
CA LYS A 210 14.49 11.05 -3.32
C LYS A 210 15.33 10.64 -4.53
N LYS A 211 16.55 10.12 -4.33
CA LYS A 211 17.41 9.66 -5.42
C LYS A 211 16.79 8.49 -6.18
N ILE A 212 16.01 7.66 -5.50
CA ILE A 212 15.28 6.53 -6.12
C ILE A 212 14.32 7.01 -7.21
N GLU A 213 13.82 8.25 -7.15
CA GLU A 213 12.96 8.82 -8.20
C GLU A 213 13.67 9.01 -9.55
N LYS A 214 15.02 8.97 -9.57
CA LYS A 214 15.79 9.00 -10.81
C LYS A 214 15.75 7.66 -11.56
N ILE A 215 15.32 6.58 -10.91
CA ILE A 215 15.19 5.25 -11.54
C ILE A 215 13.91 5.22 -12.37
N GLU A 216 14.05 5.09 -13.69
CA GLU A 216 12.93 4.89 -14.61
C GLU A 216 12.51 3.43 -14.68
N ALA A 217 13.49 2.52 -14.66
CA ALA A 217 13.25 1.09 -14.60
C ALA A 217 14.39 0.37 -13.87
N ILE A 218 14.04 -0.72 -13.19
CA ILE A 218 14.99 -1.60 -12.52
C ILE A 218 14.61 -3.06 -12.78
N GLN A 219 15.63 -3.85 -13.09
CA GLN A 219 15.57 -5.30 -13.24
C GLN A 219 16.71 -5.91 -12.43
N TRP A 220 16.52 -7.12 -11.91
CA TRP A 220 17.53 -7.79 -11.11
C TRP A 220 17.45 -9.30 -11.28
N THR A 221 18.54 -9.99 -10.97
CA THR A 221 18.56 -11.45 -10.82
C THR A 221 17.90 -11.85 -9.51
N SER A 222 17.25 -13.01 -9.48
CA SER A 222 16.64 -13.51 -8.24
C SER A 222 17.73 -13.63 -7.16
N PRO A 223 17.57 -12.98 -5.99
CA PRO A 223 18.53 -13.10 -4.91
C PRO A 223 18.69 -14.57 -4.53
N GLN A 224 19.93 -15.08 -4.60
CA GLN A 224 20.21 -16.48 -4.29
C GLN A 224 19.99 -16.74 -2.81
N THR A 225 19.30 -17.83 -2.50
CA THR A 225 19.06 -18.27 -1.12
C THR A 225 20.33 -18.94 -0.61
N LYS A 226 21.23 -18.19 0.04
CA LYS A 226 22.03 -18.82 1.08
C LYS A 226 21.10 -18.96 2.27
N GLU A 227 20.84 -20.19 2.71
CA GLU A 227 20.22 -20.40 4.02
C GLU A 227 21.08 -19.64 5.03
N SER A 228 20.57 -18.51 5.53
CA SER A 228 21.28 -17.80 6.59
C SER A 228 21.30 -18.72 7.80
N GLU A 229 22.47 -18.95 8.37
CA GLU A 229 22.59 -19.70 9.62
C GLU A 229 21.56 -19.18 10.64
N LYS A 230 20.90 -20.09 11.36
CA LYS A 230 19.74 -19.81 12.22
C LYS A 230 19.95 -18.63 13.18
N TYR A 231 21.20 -18.38 13.57
CA TYR A 231 21.62 -17.36 14.54
C TYR A 231 22.36 -16.16 13.92
N SER A 232 22.45 -16.07 12.59
CA SER A 232 23.11 -14.92 11.97
C SER A 232 22.31 -13.63 12.19
N PHE A 233 23.00 -12.55 12.55
CA PHE A 233 22.45 -11.19 12.69
C PHE A 233 22.66 -10.34 11.44
N ALA A 234 23.52 -10.78 10.53
CA ALA A 234 23.88 -10.06 9.32
C ALA A 234 24.17 -11.03 8.18
N THR A 235 23.68 -10.73 6.98
CA THR A 235 24.04 -11.47 5.78
C THR A 235 24.23 -10.51 4.62
N GLU A 236 25.19 -10.83 3.76
CA GLU A 236 25.44 -10.09 2.53
C GLU A 236 24.93 -10.90 1.34
N ILE A 237 24.19 -10.25 0.45
CA ILE A 237 23.61 -10.88 -0.74
C ILE A 237 23.98 -10.04 -1.97
N PRO A 238 24.83 -10.57 -2.87
CA PRO A 238 25.10 -9.92 -4.15
C PRO A 238 23.91 -10.12 -5.10
N VAL A 239 23.54 -9.04 -5.78
CA VAL A 239 22.46 -9.02 -6.78
C VAL A 239 22.94 -8.29 -8.02
N GLU A 240 22.84 -8.94 -9.18
CA GLU A 240 23.02 -8.24 -10.45
C GLU A 240 21.80 -7.36 -10.69
N VAL A 241 22.03 -6.05 -10.82
CA VAL A 241 21.00 -5.08 -11.12
C VAL A 241 21.25 -4.43 -12.48
N ASN A 242 20.15 -4.15 -13.16
CA ASN A 242 20.12 -3.41 -14.40
C ASN A 242 19.17 -2.23 -14.21
N LEU A 243 19.78 -1.04 -14.09
CA LEU A 243 19.13 0.23 -13.83
C LEU A 243 19.00 1.02 -15.12
N PHE A 244 17.86 1.68 -15.30
CA PHE A 244 17.68 2.72 -16.31
C PHE A 244 17.45 4.02 -15.54
N LEU A 245 18.45 4.91 -15.59
CA LEU A 245 18.45 6.17 -14.86
C LEU A 245 18.13 7.33 -15.79
N LYS A 246 17.30 8.25 -15.31
CA LYS A 246 16.95 9.48 -16.01
C LYS A 246 18.21 10.25 -16.37
N ASN A 247 18.34 10.61 -17.65
CA ASN A 247 19.47 11.38 -18.24
C ASN A 247 20.84 10.69 -18.24
N ILE A 248 20.97 9.45 -17.77
CA ILE A 248 22.24 8.69 -17.80
C ILE A 248 22.11 7.47 -18.72
N GLY A 249 20.95 6.83 -18.73
CA GLY A 249 20.69 5.63 -19.52
C GLY A 249 20.88 4.35 -18.71
N ARG A 250 21.30 3.27 -19.37
CA ARG A 250 21.33 1.92 -18.79
C ARG A 250 22.65 1.65 -18.06
N ILE A 251 22.57 1.20 -16.81
CA ILE A 251 23.70 0.78 -15.98
C ILE A 251 23.48 -0.67 -15.55
N ARG A 252 24.45 -1.55 -15.83
CA ARG A 252 24.47 -2.92 -15.33
C ARG A 252 25.61 -3.06 -14.32
N THR A 253 25.30 -3.50 -13.11
CA THR A 253 26.28 -3.66 -12.04
C THR A 253 25.85 -4.75 -11.07
N THR A 254 26.76 -5.22 -10.23
CA THR A 254 26.47 -6.13 -9.12
C THR A 254 26.54 -5.35 -7.82
N LEU A 255 25.45 -5.33 -7.07
CA LEU A 255 25.37 -4.66 -5.77
C LEU A 255 25.30 -5.70 -4.66
N SER A 256 26.15 -5.55 -3.65
CA SER A 256 26.09 -6.38 -2.46
C SER A 256 25.25 -5.70 -1.39
N PHE A 257 24.07 -6.25 -1.13
CA PHE A 257 23.16 -5.74 -0.10
C PHE A 257 23.45 -6.41 1.24
N THR A 258 23.58 -5.60 2.29
CA THR A 258 23.69 -6.11 3.66
C THR A 258 22.32 -6.11 4.31
N LEU A 259 21.90 -7.25 4.86
CA LEU A 259 20.68 -7.39 5.63
C LEU A 259 21.04 -7.64 7.08
N VAL A 260 20.36 -6.97 8.00
CA VAL A 260 20.64 -7.02 9.44
C VAL A 260 19.38 -7.20 10.27
N ARG A 261 19.51 -7.79 11.46
CA ARG A 261 18.47 -7.85 12.49
C ARG A 261 19.10 -7.75 13.88
N THR A 262 18.34 -7.25 14.86
CA THR A 262 18.83 -7.02 16.22
C THR A 262 18.74 -8.24 17.14
N SER A 263 17.91 -9.23 16.79
CA SER A 263 17.75 -10.49 17.52
C SER A 263 17.27 -11.58 16.56
N PRO A 264 17.31 -12.88 16.92
CA PRO A 264 16.79 -13.94 16.06
C PRO A 264 15.27 -13.86 15.81
N LEU A 265 14.53 -13.14 16.66
CA LEU A 265 13.09 -12.91 16.54
C LEU A 265 12.75 -11.57 15.87
N SER A 266 13.74 -10.67 15.74
CA SER A 266 13.54 -9.38 15.09
C SER A 266 13.45 -9.57 13.58
N PRO A 267 12.57 -8.82 12.89
CA PRO A 267 12.51 -8.84 11.45
C PRO A 267 13.80 -8.30 10.83
N TRP A 268 14.17 -8.82 9.66
CA TRP A 268 15.29 -8.32 8.90
C TRP A 268 15.03 -6.89 8.39
N LYS A 269 16.11 -6.13 8.22
CA LYS A 269 16.17 -4.84 7.53
C LYS A 269 17.23 -4.89 6.44
N VAL A 270 17.05 -4.12 5.38
CA VAL A 270 17.95 -4.09 4.22
C VAL A 270 18.69 -2.77 4.17
N ASN A 271 20.02 -2.78 4.20
CA ASN A 271 20.82 -1.60 3.91
C ASN A 271 20.75 -1.30 2.40
N ILE A 272 20.20 -0.15 2.03
CA ILE A 272 20.01 0.28 0.63
C ILE A 272 21.12 1.18 0.09
N ASP A 273 22.15 1.48 0.87
CA ASP A 273 23.28 2.33 0.48
C ASP A 273 24.00 1.86 -0.80
N PRO A 274 24.17 0.54 -1.07
CA PRO A 274 24.75 0.08 -2.33
C PRO A 274 23.98 0.59 -3.55
N LEU A 275 22.65 0.59 -3.47
CA LEU A 275 21.79 1.09 -4.54
C LEU A 275 21.84 2.63 -4.64
N LEU A 276 21.78 3.32 -3.50
CA LEU A 276 21.84 4.79 -3.47
C LEU A 276 23.15 5.31 -4.06
N THR A 277 24.26 4.61 -3.81
CA THR A 277 25.59 4.94 -4.36
C THR A 277 25.63 4.73 -5.87
N ALA A 278 24.99 3.68 -6.39
CA ALA A 278 24.95 3.39 -7.83
C ALA A 278 24.08 4.38 -8.65
N ILE A 279 23.24 5.17 -7.99
CA ILE A 279 22.38 6.20 -8.63
C ILE A 279 23.07 7.58 -8.68
N ASN A 280 24.14 7.78 -7.90
CA ASN A 280 24.87 9.05 -7.86
C ASN A 280 25.66 9.31 -9.14
#